data_AF-A0A921HTF8-F1
#
_entry.id   AF-A0A921HTF8-F1
#
_cell.length_a   1.000
_cell.length_b   1.000
_cell.length_c   1.000
_cell.angle_alpha   90.00
_cell.angle_beta   90.00
_cell.angle_gamma   90.00
#
_symmetry.space_group_name_H-M   'P 1'
#
loop_
_entity.id
_entity.type
_entity.pdbx_description
1 polymer ?
#
loop_
_entity_poly.entity_id
_entity_poly.type
_entity_poly.pdbx_seq_one_letter_code
_entity_poly.pdbx_strand_id
1 'polypeptide(L)'
;MNKKSKMFFVCSFALAMLAVTTQQNVKADTTTDAPVENVQQPVAQATQEVNTQEVTTQASTQEASTSETTTDDQAQTPVVNDAVSEKTQPVQEATTTDETKTQADSTTSNITHIQGVVTTGNEVTFLYTQDGQKLTNRALGPNTPWYTDQKLAYNGGTYYRVATNEFADGQNLTFSYGSAADGIVRVQPYGAVNYTRSEAGFAKTGKPNFAGNSVWKYNRTDNANGKTFYQIASNVWINSDDATTAPAYQNPNGWLQIHNEQIKPVGNVGYPLYNGVEGIKTWLVRKYFGYSNAHTIYDGNVANSVRSLQSRVGLPVTGIVDLNTWKAMGFSDASWTGIDSYVAPLRTNITSSRSDHIEAMINEAYRYLGKPWISGASSSPDYGVDCSGLVTQALYASGIDSAPVSSIQHAQPGNEWNCQMYWNDVRIPHVNFNERQRGDLIFFTDPSSGMLWHVGILLDASTMVESWPYAVQIHSIYSGRGNIAGVKRVFA
;
A
#
# COMPACT_ATOMS: atom_id res chain seq x y z
N MET A 1 26.77 -7.93 72.65
CA MET A 1 25.61 -8.64 72.06
C MET A 1 24.50 -7.62 71.87
N ASN A 2 23.77 -7.49 70.75
CA ASN A 2 23.95 -8.06 69.41
C ASN A 2 23.68 -6.98 68.35
N LYS A 3 24.44 -7.00 67.25
CA LYS A 3 24.32 -6.01 66.15
C LYS A 3 23.08 -6.33 65.30
N LYS A 4 22.24 -5.34 65.01
CA LYS A 4 21.24 -5.42 63.93
C LYS A 4 21.94 -5.12 62.59
N SER A 5 22.07 -6.13 61.74
CA SER A 5 22.59 -5.95 60.38
C SER A 5 21.52 -5.34 59.48
N LYS A 6 21.85 -4.26 58.77
CA LYS A 6 21.07 -3.78 57.62
C LYS A 6 21.68 -4.41 56.37
N MET A 7 20.93 -5.26 55.66
CA MET A 7 21.27 -5.64 54.29
C MET A 7 20.49 -4.75 53.32
N PHE A 8 21.20 -3.83 52.66
CA PHE A 8 20.72 -3.21 51.44
C PHE A 8 21.03 -4.13 50.27
N PHE A 9 20.02 -4.63 49.58
CA PHE A 9 20.20 -5.33 48.31
C PHE A 9 20.07 -4.32 47.17
N VAL A 10 21.21 -3.81 46.70
CA VAL A 10 21.25 -2.92 45.53
C VAL A 10 21.18 -3.78 44.27
N CYS A 11 19.96 -3.97 43.75
CA CYS A 11 19.76 -4.65 42.46
C CYS A 11 19.79 -3.60 41.34
N SER A 12 20.97 -3.37 40.77
CA SER A 12 21.18 -2.47 39.64
C SER A 12 20.55 -3.03 38.36
N PHE A 13 19.25 -2.79 38.16
CA PHE A 13 18.63 -2.97 36.85
C PHE A 13 19.04 -1.82 35.92
N ALA A 14 20.16 -2.02 35.23
CA ALA A 14 20.55 -1.17 34.10
C ALA A 14 19.57 -1.44 32.94
N LEU A 15 18.49 -0.66 32.88
CA LEU A 15 17.50 -0.73 31.82
C LEU A 15 18.07 -0.13 30.53
N ALA A 16 18.83 -0.94 29.79
CA ALA A 16 19.32 -0.60 28.46
C ALA A 16 18.14 -0.59 27.46
N MET A 17 17.36 0.49 27.46
CA MET A 17 16.44 0.78 26.36
C MET A 17 17.28 1.09 25.11
N LEU A 18 17.60 0.06 24.32
CA LEU A 18 17.91 0.26 22.91
C LEU A 18 16.62 0.70 22.22
N ALA A 19 16.43 2.02 22.12
CA ALA A 19 15.46 2.59 21.21
C ALA A 19 15.92 2.31 19.77
N VAL A 20 15.51 1.17 19.22
CA VAL A 20 15.67 0.85 17.80
C VAL A 20 14.68 1.73 17.04
N THR A 21 15.07 2.97 16.78
CA THR A 21 14.36 3.87 15.87
C THR A 21 14.67 3.46 14.42
N THR A 22 14.00 2.43 13.91
CA THR A 22 14.00 2.06 12.48
C THR A 22 13.18 3.05 11.63
N GLN A 23 13.41 4.35 11.82
CA GLN A 23 12.88 5.38 10.92
C GLN A 23 13.86 5.58 9.76
N GLN A 24 13.93 4.60 8.86
CA GLN A 24 14.63 4.75 7.58
C GLN A 24 13.69 5.42 6.58
N ASN A 25 13.88 6.73 6.40
CA ASN A 25 13.28 7.46 5.29
C ASN A 25 13.74 6.83 3.96
N VAL A 26 12.79 6.43 3.11
CA VAL A 26 13.07 6.01 1.74
C VAL A 26 13.72 7.18 1.01
N LYS A 27 15.01 7.04 0.67
CA LYS A 27 15.80 8.17 0.16
C LYS A 27 15.41 8.52 -1.27
N ALA A 28 14.79 9.69 -1.41
CA ALA A 28 14.62 10.40 -2.66
C ALA A 28 14.54 11.91 -2.38
N ASP A 29 15.70 12.57 -2.20
CA ASP A 29 16.01 13.87 -2.82
C ASP A 29 17.49 14.25 -2.60
N THR A 30 18.07 15.03 -3.53
CA THR A 30 19.36 15.72 -3.38
C THR A 30 19.44 16.98 -4.25
N THR A 31 19.03 18.13 -3.68
CA THR A 31 19.50 19.51 -3.91
C THR A 31 18.72 20.39 -2.93
N THR A 32 19.23 21.35 -2.14
CA THR A 32 20.51 22.09 -2.12
C THR A 32 20.88 22.46 -0.67
N ASP A 33 22.15 22.76 -0.39
CA ASP A 33 22.63 23.20 0.94
C ASP A 33 22.43 24.70 1.21
N ALA A 34 21.86 25.04 2.37
CA ALA A 34 22.32 26.12 3.27
C ALA A 34 21.61 26.02 4.64
N PRO A 35 22.30 26.17 5.79
CA PRO A 35 21.71 26.04 7.12
C PRO A 35 21.21 27.37 7.71
N VAL A 36 20.32 27.33 8.72
CA VAL A 36 20.42 28.07 10.02
C VAL A 36 19.21 27.75 10.96
N GLU A 37 19.57 27.49 12.23
CA GLU A 37 18.84 27.56 13.53
C GLU A 37 17.49 26.88 13.85
N ASN A 38 17.51 26.22 15.03
CA ASN A 38 16.39 25.85 15.89
C ASN A 38 15.90 27.06 16.71
N VAL A 39 14.58 27.22 16.89
CA VAL A 39 13.98 27.76 18.15
C VAL A 39 12.67 27.01 18.48
N GLN A 40 12.40 26.85 19.78
CA GLN A 40 11.26 26.10 20.34
C GLN A 40 9.88 26.77 20.16
N GLN A 41 8.84 25.91 20.22
CA GLN A 41 7.43 26.21 20.50
C GLN A 41 7.20 27.14 21.72
N PRO A 42 6.07 27.90 21.77
CA PRO A 42 4.85 27.33 22.38
C PRO A 42 3.47 27.75 21.82
N VAL A 43 2.49 26.94 22.24
CA VAL A 43 1.03 26.96 22.10
C VAL A 43 0.33 28.29 22.45
N ALA A 44 -0.73 28.65 21.72
CA ALA A 44 -1.85 29.48 22.21
C ALA A 44 -3.18 29.18 21.47
N GLN A 45 -4.32 29.54 22.07
CA GLN A 45 -5.68 29.14 21.67
C GLN A 45 -6.43 30.18 20.80
N ALA A 46 -7.32 29.64 19.96
CA ALA A 46 -8.64 30.13 19.53
C ALA A 46 -9.02 31.63 19.59
N THR A 47 -9.60 32.12 18.49
CA THR A 47 -10.87 32.88 18.54
C THR A 47 -11.68 32.64 17.26
N GLN A 48 -13.01 32.75 17.38
CA GLN A 48 -13.96 32.64 16.26
C GLN A 48 -14.16 34.01 15.61
N GLU A 49 -14.40 34.04 14.30
CA GLU A 49 -15.31 35.02 13.72
C GLU A 49 -16.30 34.33 12.77
N VAL A 50 -17.56 34.74 12.88
CA VAL A 50 -18.69 34.28 12.07
C VAL A 50 -18.84 35.23 10.89
N ASN A 51 -19.04 34.71 9.68
CA ASN A 51 -19.61 35.53 8.63
C ASN A 51 -20.67 34.74 7.84
N THR A 52 -21.91 35.20 7.96
CA THR A 52 -23.10 34.68 7.27
C THR A 52 -23.16 35.21 5.85
N GLN A 53 -23.53 34.35 4.89
CA GLN A 53 -24.36 34.77 3.75
C GLN A 53 -25.12 33.56 3.18
N GLU A 54 -26.45 33.66 3.20
CA GLU A 54 -27.34 32.78 2.44
C GLU A 54 -27.40 33.25 0.98
N VAL A 55 -27.40 32.32 0.02
CA VAL A 55 -28.08 32.51 -1.26
C VAL A 55 -28.79 31.20 -1.64
N THR A 56 -30.09 31.30 -1.88
CA THR A 56 -30.97 30.23 -2.37
C THR A 56 -30.60 29.85 -3.82
N THR A 57 -30.93 28.68 -4.36
CA THR A 57 -32.21 28.44 -5.07
C THR A 57 -32.31 26.99 -5.59
N GLN A 58 -33.54 26.49 -5.61
CA GLN A 58 -34.13 25.33 -6.32
C GLN A 58 -33.36 24.83 -7.58
N ALA A 59 -33.06 23.54 -7.74
CA ALA A 59 -33.93 22.37 -7.99
C ALA A 59 -34.39 22.18 -9.46
N SER A 60 -34.06 21.02 -10.06
CA SER A 60 -34.94 20.30 -11.00
C SER A 60 -34.52 18.82 -11.13
N THR A 61 -35.53 17.95 -11.13
CA THR A 61 -35.46 16.50 -11.41
C THR A 61 -35.85 16.20 -12.86
N GLN A 62 -35.30 15.10 -13.41
CA GLN A 62 -35.84 14.17 -14.43
C GLN A 62 -34.65 13.24 -14.81
N GLU A 63 -34.61 11.92 -14.64
CA GLU A 63 -35.61 10.84 -14.63
C GLU A 63 -36.10 10.37 -16.03
N ALA A 64 -36.07 9.04 -16.21
CA ALA A 64 -36.59 8.20 -17.32
C ALA A 64 -35.80 8.16 -18.67
N SER A 65 -35.78 7.06 -19.44
CA SER A 65 -35.98 5.60 -19.16
C SER A 65 -35.82 4.79 -20.48
N THR A 66 -35.26 3.56 -20.45
CA THR A 66 -35.51 2.40 -21.38
C THR A 66 -35.21 2.59 -22.91
N SER A 67 -34.90 1.62 -23.77
CA SER A 67 -34.97 0.13 -23.87
C SER A 67 -33.70 -0.40 -24.61
N GLU A 68 -33.20 -1.64 -24.48
CA GLU A 68 -33.64 -2.92 -25.12
C GLU A 68 -33.92 -2.81 -26.66
N THR A 69 -33.52 -3.72 -27.57
CA THR A 69 -33.23 -5.19 -27.49
C THR A 69 -32.19 -5.68 -28.55
N THR A 70 -31.83 -6.98 -28.49
CA THR A 70 -30.85 -7.82 -29.24
C THR A 70 -31.06 -8.06 -30.76
N THR A 71 -30.01 -8.51 -31.50
CA THR A 71 -29.91 -9.91 -32.06
C THR A 71 -28.51 -10.27 -32.64
N ASP A 72 -28.23 -11.57 -32.71
CA ASP A 72 -27.03 -12.28 -33.24
C ASP A 72 -26.74 -12.09 -34.76
N ASP A 73 -25.51 -12.38 -35.22
CA ASP A 73 -25.18 -13.68 -35.88
C ASP A 73 -23.66 -13.92 -36.09
N GLN A 74 -23.31 -15.14 -36.48
CA GLN A 74 -22.01 -15.80 -36.37
C GLN A 74 -21.16 -15.90 -37.67
N ALA A 75 -19.85 -16.08 -37.43
CA ALA A 75 -18.92 -17.01 -38.11
C ALA A 75 -18.25 -16.71 -39.49
N GLN A 76 -16.95 -17.06 -39.45
CA GLN A 76 -16.12 -17.75 -40.47
C GLN A 76 -15.36 -16.97 -41.58
N THR A 77 -14.04 -17.17 -41.51
CA THR A 77 -13.03 -17.05 -42.59
C THR A 77 -13.07 -18.29 -43.52
N PRO A 78 -12.57 -18.21 -44.78
CA PRO A 78 -11.17 -18.65 -45.03
C PRO A 78 -10.41 -17.97 -46.19
N VAL A 79 -9.17 -17.53 -45.90
CA VAL A 79 -7.88 -18.04 -46.44
C VAL A 79 -7.81 -18.58 -47.91
N VAL A 80 -7.14 -17.79 -48.78
CA VAL A 80 -6.08 -18.18 -49.77
C VAL A 80 -6.46 -18.98 -51.06
N ASN A 81 -6.18 -18.44 -52.26
CA ASN A 81 -4.95 -18.62 -53.08
C ASN A 81 -5.12 -18.15 -54.55
N ASP A 82 -4.09 -17.57 -55.15
CA ASP A 82 -3.29 -18.18 -56.25
C ASP A 82 -2.40 -17.16 -56.98
N ALA A 83 -1.24 -17.63 -57.44
CA ALA A 83 -0.25 -16.85 -58.17
C ALA A 83 0.24 -17.60 -59.42
N VAL A 84 0.37 -16.90 -60.55
CA VAL A 84 1.12 -17.37 -61.72
C VAL A 84 1.92 -16.22 -62.33
N SER A 85 3.19 -16.48 -62.62
CA SER A 85 4.14 -15.57 -63.27
C SER A 85 4.07 -15.67 -64.80
N GLU A 86 4.49 -14.62 -65.53
CA GLU A 86 5.75 -14.66 -66.32
C GLU A 86 6.07 -13.33 -67.02
N LYS A 87 7.35 -13.18 -67.44
CA LYS A 87 7.92 -11.99 -68.08
C LYS A 87 7.85 -12.05 -69.60
N THR A 88 7.72 -10.90 -70.27
CA THR A 88 8.54 -10.58 -71.47
C THR A 88 8.57 -9.07 -71.79
N GLN A 89 9.64 -8.65 -72.48
CA GLN A 89 9.97 -7.31 -73.03
C GLN A 89 10.34 -7.52 -74.53
N PRO A 90 10.78 -6.55 -75.39
CA PRO A 90 11.15 -5.11 -75.22
C PRO A 90 10.70 -4.16 -76.40
N VAL A 91 11.40 -3.01 -76.61
CA VAL A 91 11.46 -2.13 -77.84
C VAL A 91 10.28 -1.14 -78.03
N GLN A 92 10.40 0.15 -78.41
CA GLN A 92 11.48 1.18 -78.59
C GLN A 92 10.85 2.58 -78.24
N GLU A 93 11.53 3.56 -77.64
CA GLU A 93 12.44 4.62 -78.18
C GLU A 93 11.78 5.76 -79.01
N ALA A 94 11.80 6.99 -78.44
CA ALA A 94 11.73 8.27 -79.15
C ALA A 94 12.33 9.39 -78.27
N THR A 95 13.14 10.27 -78.85
CA THR A 95 14.02 11.21 -78.13
C THR A 95 13.59 12.67 -78.30
N THR A 96 13.65 13.47 -77.24
CA THR A 96 13.96 14.91 -77.32
C THR A 96 14.71 15.37 -76.07
N THR A 97 15.88 15.96 -76.27
CA THR A 97 16.68 16.68 -75.27
C THR A 97 16.16 18.10 -75.09
N ASP A 98 16.19 18.63 -73.86
CA ASP A 98 16.91 19.89 -73.62
C ASP A 98 17.24 20.17 -72.15
N GLU A 99 18.19 21.08 -72.00
CA GLU A 99 19.16 21.26 -70.94
C GLU A 99 18.69 21.63 -69.51
N THR A 100 19.34 20.96 -68.55
CA THR A 100 20.01 21.56 -67.38
C THR A 100 19.28 22.58 -66.50
N LYS A 101 18.90 22.14 -65.29
CA LYS A 101 19.31 22.90 -64.08
C LYS A 101 19.62 21.99 -62.90
N THR A 102 20.90 21.63 -62.79
CA THR A 102 21.44 21.00 -61.58
C THR A 102 21.38 21.98 -60.42
N GLN A 103 20.43 21.78 -59.50
CA GLN A 103 20.55 22.29 -58.14
C GLN A 103 20.63 21.09 -57.21
N ALA A 104 21.85 20.78 -56.78
CA ALA A 104 22.06 19.83 -55.71
C ALA A 104 21.55 20.46 -54.41
N ASP A 105 20.38 20.03 -53.95
CA ASP A 105 20.02 20.21 -52.55
C ASP A 105 20.55 19.00 -51.77
N SER A 106 21.72 19.17 -51.17
CA SER A 106 22.36 18.14 -50.37
C SER A 106 21.71 18.06 -48.99
N THR A 107 20.48 17.54 -48.93
CA THR A 107 19.80 17.22 -47.68
C THR A 107 20.54 16.10 -46.97
N THR A 108 21.50 16.45 -46.11
CA THR A 108 22.31 15.51 -45.31
C THR A 108 21.50 14.94 -44.14
N SER A 109 20.49 14.13 -44.47
CA SER A 109 19.73 13.33 -43.51
C SER A 109 20.61 12.24 -42.91
N ASN A 110 20.90 12.30 -41.63
CA ASN A 110 21.65 11.27 -40.91
C ASN A 110 20.78 10.64 -39.83
N ILE A 111 20.51 9.34 -39.94
CA ILE A 111 19.77 8.58 -38.93
C ILE A 111 20.77 7.91 -37.98
N THR A 112 20.51 8.07 -36.69
CA THR A 112 21.18 7.35 -35.59
C THR A 112 20.16 6.50 -34.85
N HIS A 113 20.50 5.23 -34.58
CA HIS A 113 19.65 4.37 -33.74
C HIS A 113 19.83 4.77 -32.27
N ILE A 114 18.71 4.91 -31.58
CA ILE A 114 18.62 5.25 -30.16
C ILE A 114 17.53 4.38 -29.53
N GLN A 115 17.37 4.43 -28.20
CA GLN A 115 16.19 3.87 -27.54
C GLN A 115 15.81 4.78 -26.37
N GLY A 116 14.54 5.16 -26.29
CA GLY A 116 14.00 5.98 -25.23
C GLY A 116 12.57 6.44 -25.50
N VAL A 117 12.15 7.46 -24.76
CA VAL A 117 10.85 8.12 -24.90
C VAL A 117 11.09 9.61 -25.14
N VAL A 118 10.35 10.18 -26.10
CA VAL A 118 10.18 11.62 -26.22
C VAL A 118 8.80 12.02 -25.70
N THR A 119 8.75 13.00 -24.80
CA THR A 119 7.50 13.61 -24.32
C THR A 119 7.32 14.95 -25.00
N THR A 120 6.16 15.18 -25.61
CA THR A 120 5.80 16.46 -26.23
C THR A 120 5.60 17.56 -25.19
N GLY A 121 5.92 18.80 -25.55
CA GLY A 121 5.69 19.98 -24.70
C GLY A 121 4.21 20.34 -24.56
N ASN A 122 3.95 21.57 -24.10
CA ASN A 122 2.60 22.09 -23.86
C ASN A 122 1.80 22.42 -25.14
N GLU A 123 2.40 22.26 -26.31
CA GLU A 123 1.79 22.54 -27.61
C GLU A 123 1.72 21.28 -28.49
N VAL A 124 0.85 21.31 -29.51
CA VAL A 124 0.73 20.25 -30.52
C VAL A 124 2.07 20.10 -31.26
N THR A 125 2.64 18.90 -31.24
CA THR A 125 3.91 18.63 -31.95
C THR A 125 3.64 18.07 -33.34
N PHE A 126 4.10 18.78 -34.36
CA PHE A 126 3.97 18.36 -35.75
C PHE A 126 4.93 17.22 -36.11
N LEU A 127 4.51 16.42 -37.08
CA LEU A 127 5.30 15.31 -37.63
C LEU A 127 5.85 15.67 -39.01
N TYR A 128 7.00 15.09 -39.33
CA TYR A 128 7.74 15.27 -40.57
C TYR A 128 8.16 13.92 -41.14
N THR A 129 8.22 13.82 -42.45
CA THR A 129 8.87 12.69 -43.14
C THR A 129 10.39 12.80 -43.04
N GLN A 130 11.12 11.73 -43.38
CA GLN A 130 12.60 11.72 -43.35
C GLN A 130 13.25 12.78 -44.25
N ASP A 131 12.59 13.14 -45.36
CA ASP A 131 12.99 14.19 -46.30
C ASP A 131 12.55 15.61 -45.89
N GLY A 132 11.90 15.75 -44.72
CA GLY A 132 11.53 17.04 -44.12
C GLY A 132 10.14 17.57 -44.46
N GLN A 133 9.30 16.80 -45.18
CA GLN A 133 7.94 17.23 -45.50
C GLN A 133 7.05 17.15 -44.26
N LYS A 134 6.40 18.27 -43.93
CA LYS A 134 5.48 18.35 -42.79
C LYS A 134 4.19 17.59 -43.08
N LEU A 135 3.81 16.66 -42.20
CA LEU A 135 2.51 16.01 -42.23
C LEU A 135 1.43 17.01 -41.77
N THR A 136 0.34 17.09 -42.53
CA THR A 136 -0.77 18.04 -42.29
C THR A 136 -2.06 17.36 -41.81
N ASN A 137 -2.15 16.03 -41.93
CA ASN A 137 -3.34 15.23 -41.58
C ASN A 137 -3.32 14.68 -40.14
N ARG A 138 -2.21 14.85 -39.40
CA ARG A 138 -2.04 14.37 -38.03
C ARG A 138 -0.93 15.13 -37.31
N ALA A 139 -0.98 15.12 -35.98
CA ALA A 139 0.05 15.66 -35.09
C ALA A 139 -0.06 14.96 -33.72
N LEU A 140 0.96 15.14 -32.86
CA LEU A 140 0.94 14.60 -31.51
C LEU A 140 0.31 15.60 -30.54
N GLY A 141 -0.51 15.10 -29.60
CA GLY A 141 -1.09 15.94 -28.55
C GLY A 141 -0.03 16.46 -27.57
N PRO A 142 -0.26 17.60 -26.89
CA PRO A 142 0.66 18.12 -25.88
C PRO A 142 0.79 17.17 -24.67
N ASN A 143 1.95 17.19 -24.02
CA ASN A 143 2.27 16.36 -22.84
C ASN A 143 2.07 14.84 -23.02
N THR A 144 2.26 14.31 -24.24
CA THR A 144 2.13 12.88 -24.54
C THR A 144 3.50 12.21 -24.74
N PRO A 145 3.76 11.03 -24.12
CA PRO A 145 5.00 10.28 -24.30
C PRO A 145 4.93 9.34 -25.51
N TRP A 146 6.00 9.30 -26.30
CA TRP A 146 6.14 8.44 -27.48
C TRP A 146 7.46 7.68 -27.44
N TYR A 147 7.41 6.38 -27.70
CA TYR A 147 8.62 5.58 -27.90
C TYR A 147 9.38 6.06 -29.13
N THR A 148 10.70 6.15 -29.02
CA THR A 148 11.59 6.50 -30.14
C THR A 148 12.75 5.53 -30.25
N ASP A 149 13.00 5.08 -31.47
CA ASP A 149 14.11 4.20 -31.83
C ASP A 149 15.08 4.81 -32.85
N GLN A 150 14.78 5.99 -33.40
CA GLN A 150 15.65 6.69 -34.34
C GLN A 150 15.67 8.19 -34.07
N LYS A 151 16.87 8.76 -34.12
CA LYS A 151 17.13 10.20 -34.12
C LYS A 151 17.66 10.59 -35.50
N LEU A 152 16.93 11.47 -36.17
CA LEU A 152 17.25 12.05 -37.46
C LEU A 152 17.87 13.44 -37.26
N ALA A 153 19.11 13.61 -37.70
CA ALA A 153 19.67 14.94 -37.94
C ALA A 153 19.31 15.35 -39.37
N TYR A 154 18.57 16.46 -39.52
CA TYR A 154 18.13 16.99 -40.82
C TYR A 154 18.15 18.51 -40.80
N ASN A 155 18.85 19.12 -41.76
CA ASN A 155 18.97 20.57 -41.95
C ASN A 155 19.29 21.35 -40.64
N GLY A 156 20.22 20.84 -39.83
CA GLY A 156 20.60 21.40 -38.53
C GLY A 156 19.63 21.13 -37.38
N GLY A 157 18.41 20.66 -37.65
CA GLY A 157 17.44 20.21 -36.65
C GLY A 157 17.67 18.75 -36.22
N THR A 158 17.12 18.41 -35.06
CA THR A 158 17.06 17.03 -34.54
C THR A 158 15.60 16.61 -34.45
N TYR A 159 15.27 15.45 -35.01
CA TYR A 159 13.93 14.89 -35.03
C TYR A 159 13.94 13.45 -34.48
N TYR A 160 12.85 13.02 -33.86
CA TYR A 160 12.74 11.72 -33.20
C TYR A 160 11.61 10.90 -33.82
N ARG A 161 11.90 9.65 -34.22
CA ARG A 161 10.90 8.79 -34.86
C ARG A 161 9.87 8.33 -33.85
N VAL A 162 8.59 8.56 -34.14
CA VAL A 162 7.46 8.18 -33.27
C VAL A 162 6.48 7.21 -33.96
N ALA A 163 6.53 7.12 -35.30
CA ALA A 163 5.84 6.10 -36.07
C ALA A 163 6.62 5.79 -37.37
N THR A 164 6.14 4.84 -38.17
CA THR A 164 6.79 4.41 -39.42
C THR A 164 7.00 5.59 -40.38
N ASN A 165 8.26 5.99 -40.56
CA ASN A 165 8.68 7.15 -41.36
C ASN A 165 8.15 8.52 -40.90
N GLU A 166 7.64 8.62 -39.66
CA GLU A 166 7.12 9.87 -39.08
C GLU A 166 7.99 10.30 -37.89
N PHE A 167 8.56 11.50 -37.97
CA PHE A 167 9.49 12.06 -37.00
C PHE A 167 8.94 13.36 -36.39
N ALA A 168 8.98 13.47 -35.06
CA ALA A 168 8.61 14.67 -34.33
C ALA A 168 9.80 15.63 -34.17
N ASP A 169 9.57 16.94 -34.30
CA ASP A 169 10.59 17.99 -34.14
C ASP A 169 11.08 18.07 -32.68
N GLY A 170 12.38 17.84 -32.47
CA GLY A 170 13.02 17.78 -31.17
C GLY A 170 13.06 19.11 -30.41
N GLN A 171 12.80 20.26 -31.03
CA GLN A 171 12.82 21.55 -30.32
C GLN A 171 11.79 21.62 -29.18
N ASN A 172 10.64 20.94 -29.34
CA ASN A 172 9.55 20.92 -28.37
C ASN A 172 9.38 19.55 -27.68
N LEU A 173 10.45 18.74 -27.63
CA LEU A 173 10.45 17.42 -27.00
C LEU A 173 11.42 17.34 -25.81
N THR A 174 11.01 16.64 -24.76
CA THR A 174 11.93 16.17 -23.72
C THR A 174 12.27 14.71 -23.99
N PHE A 175 13.53 14.42 -24.29
CA PHE A 175 14.02 13.05 -24.44
C PHE A 175 14.37 12.43 -23.07
N SER A 176 14.09 11.13 -22.88
CA SER A 176 14.49 10.37 -21.69
C SER A 176 14.72 8.89 -22.02
N TYR A 177 15.79 8.31 -21.47
CA TYR A 177 16.10 6.88 -21.63
C TYR A 177 15.16 5.97 -20.82
N GLY A 178 14.99 4.73 -21.29
CA GLY A 178 14.06 3.78 -20.69
C GLY A 178 12.59 4.21 -20.80
N SER A 179 11.69 3.43 -20.20
CA SER A 179 10.26 3.71 -20.09
C SER A 179 9.92 4.25 -18.69
N ALA A 180 8.82 5.00 -18.58
CA ALA A 180 8.28 5.38 -17.28
C ALA A 180 7.77 4.14 -16.53
N ALA A 181 8.23 3.98 -15.28
CA ALA A 181 7.84 2.89 -14.40
C ALA A 181 8.27 3.25 -12.98
N ASP A 182 7.32 3.34 -12.05
CA ASP A 182 7.60 3.65 -10.66
C ASP A 182 7.55 2.41 -9.76
N GLY A 183 8.28 2.48 -8.64
CA GLY A 183 8.30 1.42 -7.64
C GLY A 183 9.45 1.53 -6.67
N ILE A 184 9.68 0.46 -5.92
CA ILE A 184 10.76 0.34 -4.94
C ILE A 184 11.71 -0.78 -5.37
N VAL A 185 13.01 -0.52 -5.23
CA VAL A 185 14.08 -1.49 -5.48
C VAL A 185 15.03 -1.55 -4.28
N ARG A 186 15.39 -2.77 -3.87
CA ARG A 186 16.32 -3.06 -2.77
C ARG A 186 17.66 -3.50 -3.33
N VAL A 187 18.73 -2.85 -2.90
CA VAL A 187 20.12 -3.24 -3.21
C VAL A 187 20.47 -4.53 -2.47
N GLN A 188 21.16 -5.46 -3.16
CA GLN A 188 21.60 -6.73 -2.57
C GLN A 188 22.62 -6.52 -1.43
N PRO A 189 22.87 -7.50 -0.55
CA PRO A 189 23.72 -7.30 0.64
C PRO A 189 25.16 -6.83 0.34
N TYR A 190 25.68 -7.09 -0.87
CA TYR A 190 27.02 -6.70 -1.31
C TYR A 190 27.10 -5.29 -1.96
N GLY A 191 25.97 -4.56 -2.05
CA GLY A 191 25.91 -3.22 -2.64
C GLY A 191 25.62 -3.23 -4.15
N ALA A 192 25.44 -2.05 -4.74
CA ALA A 192 25.14 -1.89 -6.17
C ALA A 192 26.04 -0.88 -6.88
N VAL A 193 26.45 -1.22 -8.10
CA VAL A 193 27.28 -0.34 -8.93
C VAL A 193 26.44 0.82 -9.46
N ASN A 194 27.02 2.03 -9.44
CA ASN A 194 26.40 3.26 -9.92
C ASN A 194 26.58 3.43 -11.43
N TYR A 195 25.49 3.48 -12.19
CA TYR A 195 25.48 3.66 -13.65
C TYR A 195 24.85 4.97 -14.09
N THR A 196 25.31 5.46 -15.25
CA THR A 196 24.65 6.49 -16.07
C THR A 196 24.24 5.89 -17.40
N ARG A 197 23.24 6.50 -18.05
CA ARG A 197 22.78 6.14 -19.39
C ARG A 197 23.08 7.25 -20.38
N SER A 198 23.61 6.87 -21.55
CA SER A 198 23.87 7.74 -22.70
C SER A 198 23.49 7.01 -23.99
N GLU A 199 23.62 7.66 -25.15
CA GLU A 199 23.34 7.03 -26.46
C GLU A 199 24.22 5.80 -26.70
N ALA A 200 25.46 5.78 -26.18
CA ALA A 200 26.37 4.64 -26.23
C ALA A 200 25.99 3.47 -25.29
N GLY A 201 24.95 3.63 -24.47
CA GLY A 201 24.48 2.62 -23.52
C GLY A 201 24.71 3.00 -22.06
N PHE A 202 24.79 1.97 -21.20
CA PHE A 202 25.06 2.11 -19.77
C PHE A 202 26.55 2.12 -19.46
N ALA A 203 27.01 3.12 -18.69
CA ALA A 203 28.39 3.26 -18.26
C ALA A 203 28.48 3.39 -16.73
N LYS A 204 29.47 2.71 -16.13
CA LYS A 204 29.79 2.86 -14.70
C LYS A 204 30.31 4.27 -14.45
N THR A 205 29.84 4.94 -13.40
CA THR A 205 30.22 6.35 -13.13
C THR A 205 31.54 6.52 -12.39
N GLY A 206 32.12 5.43 -11.87
CA GLY A 206 33.29 5.48 -11.00
C GLY A 206 33.01 6.03 -9.59
N LYS A 207 31.77 6.47 -9.31
CA LYS A 207 31.32 6.85 -7.95
C LYS A 207 31.27 5.61 -7.04
N PRO A 208 31.32 5.79 -5.71
CA PRO A 208 31.12 4.69 -4.76
C PRO A 208 29.82 3.92 -5.03
N ASN A 209 29.86 2.60 -4.81
CA ASN A 209 28.68 1.75 -4.89
C ASN A 209 27.65 2.15 -3.83
N PHE A 210 26.38 1.93 -4.13
CA PHE A 210 25.30 2.06 -3.16
C PHE A 210 25.43 0.99 -2.08
N ALA A 211 25.15 1.38 -0.84
CA ALA A 211 25.28 0.49 0.32
C ALA A 211 24.37 -0.75 0.20
N GLY A 212 24.88 -1.89 0.66
CA GLY A 212 24.12 -3.13 0.71
C GLY A 212 22.84 -2.97 1.53
N ASN A 213 21.76 -3.63 1.09
CA ASN A 213 20.41 -3.53 1.67
C ASN A 213 19.78 -2.12 1.66
N SER A 214 20.36 -1.14 0.97
CA SER A 214 19.70 0.17 0.80
C SER A 214 18.46 0.06 -0.10
N VAL A 215 17.48 0.94 0.15
CA VAL A 215 16.18 0.96 -0.56
C VAL A 215 16.04 2.29 -1.29
N TRP A 216 15.64 2.20 -2.55
CA TRP A 216 15.46 3.35 -3.42
C TRP A 216 14.10 3.28 -4.11
N LYS A 217 13.45 4.44 -4.26
CA LYS A 217 12.40 4.58 -5.26
C LYS A 217 13.05 4.63 -6.64
N TYR A 218 12.40 4.05 -7.64
CA TYR A 218 12.72 4.31 -9.03
C TYR A 218 11.52 4.94 -9.75
N ASN A 219 11.79 5.66 -10.84
CA ASN A 219 10.78 6.34 -11.66
C ASN A 219 10.82 5.94 -13.15
N ARG A 220 11.86 5.20 -13.57
CA ARG A 220 12.00 4.64 -14.91
C ARG A 220 12.70 3.28 -14.87
N THR A 221 12.42 2.45 -15.86
CA THR A 221 13.19 1.23 -16.14
C THR A 221 13.72 1.22 -17.57
N ASP A 222 14.90 0.65 -17.79
CA ASP A 222 15.48 0.44 -19.12
C ASP A 222 16.07 -0.98 -19.18
N ASN A 223 16.06 -1.62 -20.35
CA ASN A 223 16.52 -3.00 -20.50
C ASN A 223 17.76 -3.05 -21.41
N ALA A 224 18.87 -3.56 -20.89
CA ALA A 224 20.12 -3.68 -21.63
C ALA A 224 20.90 -4.91 -21.19
N ASN A 225 21.48 -5.63 -22.16
CA ASN A 225 22.33 -6.81 -21.92
C ASN A 225 21.69 -7.89 -21.02
N GLY A 226 20.38 -8.12 -21.18
CA GLY A 226 19.61 -9.08 -20.38
C GLY A 226 19.26 -8.62 -18.96
N LYS A 227 19.52 -7.35 -18.62
CA LYS A 227 19.28 -6.78 -17.28
C LYS A 227 18.28 -5.65 -17.35
N THR A 228 17.48 -5.52 -16.30
CA THR A 228 16.67 -4.32 -16.05
C THR A 228 17.47 -3.35 -15.21
N PHE A 229 17.53 -2.09 -15.65
CA PHE A 229 18.11 -0.97 -14.93
C PHE A 229 16.99 -0.11 -14.36
N TYR A 230 17.13 0.31 -13.10
CA TYR A 230 16.16 1.12 -12.36
C TYR A 230 16.74 2.51 -12.16
N GLN A 231 16.05 3.56 -12.63
CA GLN A 231 16.48 4.95 -12.44
C GLN A 231 16.08 5.42 -11.04
N ILE A 232 17.07 5.65 -10.17
CA ILE A 232 16.86 6.02 -8.75
C ILE A 232 17.13 7.50 -8.44
N ALA A 233 17.74 8.22 -9.38
CA ALA A 233 17.85 9.69 -9.41
C ALA A 233 18.14 10.16 -10.84
N SER A 234 18.26 11.48 -11.06
CA SER A 234 18.50 12.06 -12.39
C SER A 234 19.71 11.44 -13.11
N ASN A 235 19.43 10.62 -14.13
CA ASN A 235 20.37 9.76 -14.84
C ASN A 235 21.29 8.88 -13.96
N VAL A 236 20.83 8.47 -12.78
CA VAL A 236 21.51 7.52 -11.89
C VAL A 236 20.73 6.23 -11.85
N TRP A 237 21.40 5.13 -12.18
CA TRP A 237 20.77 3.82 -12.36
C TRP A 237 21.51 2.71 -11.60
N ILE A 238 20.75 1.71 -11.16
CA ILE A 238 21.26 0.42 -10.65
C ILE A 238 20.65 -0.73 -11.48
N ASN A 239 21.31 -1.87 -11.56
CA ASN A 239 20.88 -3.00 -12.41
C ASN A 239 20.35 -4.20 -11.60
N SER A 240 19.64 -5.11 -12.27
CA SER A 240 18.99 -6.28 -11.69
C SER A 240 19.91 -7.39 -11.15
N ASP A 241 21.21 -7.36 -11.42
CA ASP A 241 22.15 -8.27 -10.74
C ASP A 241 22.38 -7.79 -9.30
N ASP A 242 22.57 -6.48 -9.14
CA ASP A 242 22.93 -5.84 -7.87
C ASP A 242 21.71 -5.43 -7.02
N ALA A 243 20.51 -5.51 -7.58
CA ALA A 243 19.29 -4.99 -6.95
C ALA A 243 18.03 -5.74 -7.39
N THR A 244 17.02 -5.80 -6.53
CA THR A 244 15.78 -6.55 -6.78
C THR A 244 14.55 -5.81 -6.27
N THR A 245 13.41 -6.01 -6.95
CA THR A 245 12.07 -5.58 -6.52
C THR A 245 11.40 -6.62 -5.61
N ALA A 246 12.02 -7.79 -5.39
CA ALA A 246 11.53 -8.79 -4.46
C ALA A 246 11.82 -8.39 -2.99
N PRO A 247 10.89 -8.64 -2.05
CA PRO A 247 11.14 -8.40 -0.63
C PRO A 247 12.22 -9.33 -0.08
N ALA A 248 12.87 -8.90 1.01
CA ALA A 248 13.85 -9.71 1.73
C ALA A 248 13.22 -10.95 2.41
N TYR A 249 11.91 -10.90 2.71
CA TYR A 249 11.13 -12.01 3.21
C TYR A 249 9.72 -12.02 2.59
N GLN A 250 9.24 -13.21 2.26
CA GLN A 250 7.85 -13.47 1.87
C GLN A 250 7.48 -14.88 2.33
N ASN A 251 6.26 -15.05 2.82
CA ASN A 251 5.69 -16.34 3.16
C ASN A 251 5.42 -17.15 1.87
N PRO A 252 5.61 -18.48 1.88
CA PRO A 252 5.38 -19.31 0.69
C PRO A 252 3.91 -19.29 0.24
N ASN A 253 3.67 -19.62 -1.03
CA ASN A 253 2.33 -19.64 -1.61
C ASN A 253 1.35 -20.48 -0.76
N GLY A 254 0.13 -19.96 -0.56
CA GLY A 254 -0.91 -20.58 0.26
C GLY A 254 -0.91 -20.12 1.72
N TRP A 255 0.14 -19.45 2.19
CA TRP A 255 0.16 -18.78 3.50
C TRP A 255 -0.38 -17.35 3.42
N LEU A 256 -0.70 -16.73 4.56
CA LEU A 256 -0.95 -15.29 4.64
C LEU A 256 0.28 -14.53 4.12
N GLN A 257 0.08 -13.66 3.13
CA GLN A 257 1.19 -13.00 2.43
C GLN A 257 1.62 -11.72 3.15
N ILE A 258 2.92 -11.44 3.07
CA ILE A 258 3.55 -10.22 3.59
C ILE A 258 3.30 -9.07 2.62
N HIS A 259 2.70 -8.00 3.13
CA HIS A 259 2.54 -6.70 2.48
C HIS A 259 3.64 -5.74 2.93
N ASN A 260 4.19 -4.98 1.99
CA ASN A 260 5.25 -3.99 2.22
C ASN A 260 4.71 -2.54 2.16
N GLU A 261 3.39 -2.39 2.14
CA GLU A 261 2.65 -1.13 2.09
C GLU A 261 1.56 -1.12 3.16
N GLN A 262 1.12 0.07 3.58
CA GLN A 262 0.12 0.21 4.62
C GLN A 262 -1.21 -0.47 4.24
N ILE A 263 -1.51 -1.56 4.94
CA ILE A 263 -2.78 -2.29 4.85
C ILE A 263 -3.95 -1.32 5.08
N LYS A 264 -5.03 -1.52 4.32
CA LYS A 264 -6.24 -0.70 4.33
C LYS A 264 -7.35 -1.43 5.10
N PRO A 265 -8.29 -0.69 5.74
CA PRO A 265 -9.41 -1.31 6.44
C PRO A 265 -10.29 -2.11 5.46
N VAL A 266 -10.71 -3.30 5.89
CA VAL A 266 -11.57 -4.20 5.11
C VAL A 266 -12.98 -4.18 5.68
N GLY A 267 -13.93 -3.62 4.93
CA GLY A 267 -15.34 -3.47 5.30
C GLY A 267 -15.86 -2.04 5.15
N ASN A 268 -17.12 -1.83 5.48
CA ASN A 268 -17.75 -0.50 5.43
C ASN A 268 -17.41 0.32 6.68
N VAL A 269 -16.50 1.29 6.52
CA VAL A 269 -16.15 2.26 7.57
C VAL A 269 -17.36 3.14 7.90
N GLY A 270 -17.64 3.35 9.19
CA GLY A 270 -18.77 4.15 9.67
C GLY A 270 -20.09 3.38 9.76
N TYR A 271 -20.06 2.07 10.03
CA TYR A 271 -21.26 1.23 10.13
C TYR A 271 -22.13 1.56 11.36
N PRO A 272 -23.47 1.44 11.27
CA PRO A 272 -24.40 1.71 12.37
C PRO A 272 -24.38 0.61 13.45
N LEU A 273 -24.75 0.95 14.69
CA LEU A 273 -24.87 -0.02 15.79
C LEU A 273 -26.31 -0.46 15.97
N TYR A 274 -26.50 -1.78 16.06
CA TYR A 274 -27.79 -2.46 16.21
C TYR A 274 -27.61 -3.73 17.04
N ASN A 275 -28.70 -4.43 17.37
CA ASN A 275 -28.65 -5.61 18.23
C ASN A 275 -27.61 -6.66 17.76
N GLY A 276 -26.73 -7.05 18.68
CA GLY A 276 -25.64 -8.00 18.45
C GLY A 276 -24.31 -7.38 18.03
N VAL A 277 -24.25 -6.07 17.71
CA VAL A 277 -22.99 -5.39 17.38
C VAL A 277 -22.15 -5.18 18.65
N GLU A 278 -20.86 -5.47 18.58
CA GLU A 278 -19.92 -5.43 19.70
C GLU A 278 -18.84 -4.34 19.49
N GLY A 279 -17.69 -4.48 20.14
CA GLY A 279 -16.54 -3.62 19.92
C GLY A 279 -16.63 -2.22 20.55
N ILE A 280 -15.70 -1.36 20.16
CA ILE A 280 -15.43 -0.10 20.86
C ILE A 280 -16.56 0.93 20.73
N LYS A 281 -17.25 0.99 19.59
CA LYS A 281 -18.41 1.87 19.45
C LYS A 281 -19.55 1.43 20.38
N THR A 282 -19.84 0.14 20.46
CA THR A 282 -20.80 -0.42 21.45
C THR A 282 -20.34 -0.16 22.88
N TRP A 283 -19.06 -0.34 23.20
CA TRP A 283 -18.48 -0.05 24.52
C TRP A 283 -18.72 1.41 24.96
N LEU A 284 -18.53 2.36 24.03
CA LEU A 284 -18.75 3.78 24.25
C LEU A 284 -20.25 4.11 24.46
N VAL A 285 -21.15 3.56 23.65
CA VAL A 285 -22.60 3.75 23.80
C VAL A 285 -23.12 3.14 25.11
N ARG A 286 -22.70 1.92 25.45
CA ARG A 286 -23.06 1.28 26.72
C ARG A 286 -22.62 2.13 27.91
N LYS A 287 -21.39 2.64 27.87
CA LYS A 287 -20.83 3.54 28.90
C LYS A 287 -21.59 4.86 29.00
N TYR A 288 -22.01 5.45 27.89
CA TYR A 288 -22.82 6.69 27.86
C TYR A 288 -24.13 6.54 28.65
N PHE A 289 -24.81 5.40 28.52
CA PHE A 289 -26.03 5.09 29.27
C PHE A 289 -25.80 4.44 30.64
N GLY A 290 -24.55 4.33 31.11
CA GLY A 290 -24.23 3.75 32.42
C GLY A 290 -24.35 2.22 32.52
N TYR A 291 -24.41 1.49 31.40
CA TYR A 291 -24.39 0.03 31.41
C TYR A 291 -23.01 -0.52 31.77
N SER A 292 -22.99 -1.72 32.37
CA SER A 292 -21.75 -2.50 32.53
C SER A 292 -21.23 -2.98 31.18
N ASN A 293 -19.90 -2.96 31.03
CA ASN A 293 -19.16 -3.49 29.88
C ASN A 293 -18.44 -4.82 30.19
N ALA A 294 -18.88 -5.56 31.22
CA ALA A 294 -18.38 -6.91 31.50
C ALA A 294 -18.59 -7.88 30.31
N HIS A 295 -19.68 -7.69 29.57
CA HIS A 295 -19.88 -8.23 28.22
C HIS A 295 -20.31 -7.06 27.33
N THR A 296 -19.63 -6.84 26.21
CA THR A 296 -19.75 -5.62 25.39
C THR A 296 -20.58 -5.89 24.13
N ILE A 297 -21.89 -6.04 24.32
CA ILE A 297 -22.83 -6.32 23.24
C ILE A 297 -23.93 -5.26 23.17
N TYR A 298 -24.33 -4.84 21.97
CA TYR A 298 -25.46 -3.95 21.79
C TYR A 298 -26.74 -4.77 21.95
N ASP A 299 -27.49 -4.53 23.02
CA ASP A 299 -28.67 -5.33 23.38
C ASP A 299 -29.98 -4.51 23.31
N GLY A 300 -31.11 -5.19 23.51
CA GLY A 300 -32.43 -4.55 23.46
C GLY A 300 -32.64 -3.43 24.51
N ASN A 301 -31.92 -3.45 25.64
CA ASN A 301 -31.97 -2.37 26.63
C ASN A 301 -31.18 -1.16 26.13
N VAL A 302 -30.01 -1.36 25.53
CA VAL A 302 -29.25 -0.30 24.85
C VAL A 302 -30.12 0.33 23.75
N ALA A 303 -30.78 -0.49 22.92
CA ALA A 303 -31.70 0.00 21.88
C ALA A 303 -32.86 0.84 22.46
N ASN A 304 -33.44 0.45 23.60
CA ASN A 304 -34.49 1.22 24.28
C ASN A 304 -33.98 2.56 24.84
N SER A 305 -32.78 2.58 25.41
CA SER A 305 -32.12 3.81 25.85
C SER A 305 -31.78 4.74 24.68
N VAL A 306 -31.37 4.18 23.54
CA VAL A 306 -31.15 4.93 22.29
C VAL A 306 -32.45 5.52 21.73
N ARG A 307 -33.56 4.77 21.70
CA ARG A 307 -34.89 5.32 21.35
C ARG A 307 -35.28 6.49 22.26
N SER A 308 -34.99 6.37 23.56
CA SER A 308 -35.28 7.41 24.55
C SER A 308 -34.40 8.66 24.38
N LEU A 309 -33.15 8.51 23.91
CA LEU A 309 -32.31 9.61 23.48
C LEU A 309 -32.87 10.26 22.20
N GLN A 310 -33.08 9.46 21.14
CA GLN A 310 -33.54 9.93 19.82
C GLN A 310 -34.82 10.75 19.93
N SER A 311 -35.81 10.24 20.65
CA SER A 311 -37.07 10.96 20.94
C SER A 311 -36.83 12.31 21.64
N ARG A 312 -35.96 12.35 22.64
CA ARG A 312 -35.61 13.58 23.38
C ARG A 312 -34.89 14.63 22.53
N VAL A 313 -34.09 14.21 21.55
CA VAL A 313 -33.31 15.12 20.68
C VAL A 313 -33.93 15.36 19.29
N GLY A 314 -35.15 14.86 19.05
CA GLY A 314 -35.85 15.05 17.77
C GLY A 314 -35.30 14.24 16.59
N LEU A 315 -34.55 13.16 16.85
CA LEU A 315 -34.06 12.23 15.83
C LEU A 315 -35.07 11.08 15.58
N PRO A 316 -35.02 10.41 14.40
CA PRO A 316 -35.81 9.22 14.13
C PRO A 316 -35.61 8.14 15.20
N VAL A 317 -36.72 7.65 15.77
CA VAL A 317 -36.73 6.74 16.94
C VAL A 317 -36.53 5.28 16.52
N THR A 318 -35.36 4.98 15.95
CA THR A 318 -35.01 3.65 15.41
C THR A 318 -34.56 2.67 16.51
N GLY A 319 -33.85 3.17 17.53
CA GLY A 319 -33.05 2.33 18.43
C GLY A 319 -31.79 1.77 17.78
N ILE A 320 -31.35 2.36 16.67
CA ILE A 320 -30.07 2.12 15.99
C ILE A 320 -29.20 3.36 16.21
N VAL A 321 -27.92 3.19 16.51
CA VAL A 321 -26.98 4.33 16.53
C VAL A 321 -26.39 4.51 15.15
N ASP A 322 -26.85 5.55 14.44
CA ASP A 322 -26.23 6.10 13.25
C ASP A 322 -25.31 7.29 13.61
N LEU A 323 -24.68 7.93 12.63
CA LEU A 323 -23.81 9.09 12.84
C LEU A 323 -24.54 10.25 13.55
N ASN A 324 -25.81 10.51 13.24
CA ASN A 324 -26.58 11.57 13.89
C ASN A 324 -26.83 11.26 15.38
N THR A 325 -27.19 10.02 15.68
CA THR A 325 -27.39 9.53 17.04
C THR A 325 -26.08 9.50 17.83
N TRP A 326 -24.96 9.15 17.19
CA TRP A 326 -23.60 9.20 17.76
C TRP A 326 -23.20 10.63 18.14
N LYS A 327 -23.44 11.60 17.24
CA LYS A 327 -23.20 13.03 17.51
C LYS A 327 -24.10 13.57 18.62
N ALA A 328 -25.35 13.10 18.72
CA ALA A 328 -26.26 13.45 19.81
C ALA A 328 -25.81 12.93 21.20
N MET A 329 -24.93 11.94 21.26
CA MET A 329 -24.25 11.51 22.49
C MET A 329 -23.01 12.37 22.84
N GLY A 330 -22.62 13.31 21.97
CA GLY A 330 -21.43 14.16 22.12
C GLY A 330 -20.15 13.56 21.57
N PHE A 331 -20.21 12.45 20.82
CA PHE A 331 -19.06 11.89 20.12
C PHE A 331 -18.83 12.58 18.76
N SER A 332 -17.60 12.52 18.24
CA SER A 332 -17.22 13.22 17.00
C SER A 332 -17.38 12.36 15.74
N ASP A 333 -17.56 13.05 14.60
CA ASP A 333 -17.55 12.45 13.26
C ASP A 333 -16.23 11.69 13.00
N ALA A 334 -15.12 12.20 13.53
CA ALA A 334 -13.81 11.56 13.43
C ALA A 334 -13.71 10.25 14.22
N SER A 335 -14.39 10.10 15.37
CA SER A 335 -14.41 8.82 16.08
C SER A 335 -15.36 7.81 15.44
N TRP A 336 -16.42 8.27 14.75
CA TRP A 336 -17.37 7.41 14.04
C TRP A 336 -16.70 6.54 12.99
N THR A 337 -15.82 7.13 12.17
CA THR A 337 -15.06 6.44 11.12
C THR A 337 -13.70 5.95 11.61
N GLY A 338 -13.00 6.75 12.42
CA GLY A 338 -11.62 6.47 12.85
C GLY A 338 -11.44 5.20 13.70
N ILE A 339 -12.47 4.82 14.48
CA ILE A 339 -12.47 3.55 15.22
C ILE A 339 -12.50 2.35 14.24
N ASP A 340 -13.33 2.44 13.21
CA ASP A 340 -13.55 1.38 12.22
C ASP A 340 -12.40 1.26 11.22
N SER A 341 -11.85 2.39 10.81
CA SER A 341 -10.78 2.46 9.82
C SER A 341 -9.39 2.21 10.39
N TYR A 342 -9.25 2.02 11.71
CA TYR A 342 -7.94 1.81 12.32
C TYR A 342 -7.35 0.45 11.91
N VAL A 343 -6.25 0.54 11.20
CA VAL A 343 -5.32 -0.56 10.92
C VAL A 343 -4.00 -0.13 11.54
N ALA A 344 -3.38 -0.99 12.35
CA ALA A 344 -2.10 -0.67 12.97
C ALA A 344 -1.07 -0.21 11.90
N PRO A 345 -0.29 0.86 12.17
CA PRO A 345 0.72 1.33 11.23
C PRO A 345 1.73 0.23 10.90
N LEU A 346 2.03 0.04 9.61
CA LEU A 346 3.04 -0.92 9.17
C LEU A 346 4.41 -0.55 9.77
N ARG A 347 5.04 -1.50 10.48
CA ARG A 347 6.36 -1.34 11.13
C ARG A 347 7.49 -2.02 10.37
N THR A 348 7.18 -2.65 9.25
CA THR A 348 8.10 -3.37 8.37
C THR A 348 8.13 -2.74 6.97
N ASN A 349 9.06 -3.19 6.13
CA ASN A 349 9.17 -2.75 4.73
C ASN A 349 9.90 -3.83 3.90
N ILE A 350 10.15 -3.55 2.63
CA ILE A 350 10.75 -4.48 1.66
C ILE A 350 12.13 -5.07 2.06
N THR A 351 12.87 -4.48 3.01
CA THR A 351 14.11 -5.06 3.57
C THR A 351 13.90 -5.93 4.80
N SER A 352 12.72 -5.92 5.41
CA SER A 352 12.44 -6.63 6.66
C SER A 352 12.65 -8.13 6.50
N SER A 353 13.41 -8.69 7.43
CA SER A 353 13.57 -10.13 7.60
C SER A 353 12.38 -10.74 8.33
N ARG A 354 12.23 -12.06 8.29
CA ARG A 354 11.26 -12.82 9.11
C ARG A 354 11.24 -12.37 10.57
N SER A 355 12.41 -12.09 11.16
CA SER A 355 12.51 -11.66 12.55
C SER A 355 11.95 -10.26 12.76
N ASP A 356 12.14 -9.34 11.81
CA ASP A 356 11.59 -7.98 11.89
C ASP A 356 10.06 -8.00 11.83
N HIS A 357 9.46 -8.90 11.05
CA HIS A 357 8.00 -9.11 11.03
C HIS A 357 7.47 -9.67 12.35
N ILE A 358 8.15 -10.65 12.96
CA ILE A 358 7.80 -11.21 14.27
C ILE A 358 7.90 -10.13 15.37
N GLU A 359 8.99 -9.35 15.40
CA GLU A 359 9.14 -8.29 16.39
C GLU A 359 8.19 -7.12 16.14
N ALA A 360 7.86 -6.78 14.89
CA ALA A 360 6.84 -5.78 14.58
C ALA A 360 5.47 -6.17 15.15
N MET A 361 5.08 -7.44 14.98
CA MET A 361 3.85 -7.99 15.55
C MET A 361 3.84 -7.89 17.08
N ILE A 362 4.89 -8.38 17.75
CA ILE A 362 4.96 -8.40 19.21
C ILE A 362 5.05 -6.99 19.81
N ASN A 363 5.81 -6.08 19.18
CA ASN A 363 5.93 -4.70 19.63
C ASN A 363 4.62 -3.91 19.45
N GLU A 364 3.78 -4.24 18.46
CA GLU A 364 2.43 -3.67 18.40
C GLU A 364 1.54 -4.22 19.51
N ALA A 365 1.56 -5.53 19.77
CA ALA A 365 0.82 -6.13 20.88
C ALA A 365 1.20 -5.50 22.24
N TYR A 366 2.48 -5.21 22.46
CA TYR A 366 2.95 -4.53 23.67
C TYR A 366 2.39 -3.11 23.88
N ARG A 367 1.95 -2.41 22.82
CA ARG A 367 1.32 -1.08 22.96
C ARG A 367 -0.04 -1.13 23.65
N TYR A 368 -0.67 -2.30 23.69
CA TYR A 368 -1.92 -2.52 24.38
C TYR A 368 -1.75 -2.97 25.84
N LEU A 369 -0.53 -3.21 26.36
CA LEU A 369 -0.34 -3.70 27.74
C LEU A 369 -1.07 -2.81 28.77
N GLY A 370 -1.86 -3.45 29.64
CA GLY A 370 -2.71 -2.79 30.63
C GLY A 370 -4.00 -2.17 30.08
N LYS A 371 -4.24 -2.19 28.76
CA LYS A 371 -5.52 -1.78 28.16
C LYS A 371 -6.60 -2.84 28.42
N PRO A 372 -7.88 -2.42 28.60
CA PRO A 372 -8.95 -3.33 28.97
C PRO A 372 -9.25 -4.34 27.86
N TRP A 373 -9.70 -5.53 28.27
CA TRP A 373 -10.39 -6.46 27.38
C TRP A 373 -11.79 -5.90 27.03
N ILE A 374 -12.14 -5.92 25.74
CA ILE A 374 -13.43 -5.44 25.22
C ILE A 374 -13.88 -6.44 24.15
N SER A 375 -15.05 -7.06 24.30
CA SER A 375 -15.56 -8.02 23.29
C SER A 375 -15.77 -7.39 21.92
N GLY A 376 -15.45 -8.11 20.86
CA GLY A 376 -15.56 -7.69 19.46
C GLY A 376 -14.67 -6.50 19.08
N ALA A 377 -13.59 -6.24 19.81
CA ALA A 377 -12.78 -5.02 19.67
C ALA A 377 -11.41 -5.27 19.02
N SER A 378 -11.19 -4.60 17.89
CA SER A 378 -9.90 -4.53 17.19
C SER A 378 -9.72 -3.12 16.60
N SER A 379 -9.04 -2.22 17.31
CA SER A 379 -8.76 -0.83 16.89
C SER A 379 -7.60 -0.25 17.73
N SER A 380 -7.39 1.08 17.69
CA SER A 380 -6.25 1.79 18.29
C SER A 380 -5.89 1.36 19.73
N PRO A 381 -4.59 1.31 20.09
CA PRO A 381 -4.12 1.16 21.47
C PRO A 381 -4.68 2.22 22.44
N ASP A 382 -5.26 3.31 21.97
CA ASP A 382 -5.96 4.29 22.83
C ASP A 382 -7.11 3.64 23.63
N TYR A 383 -7.76 2.62 23.07
CA TYR A 383 -8.90 1.92 23.65
C TYR A 383 -8.47 0.61 24.36
N GLY A 384 -8.97 -0.52 23.87
CA GLY A 384 -8.78 -1.89 24.36
C GLY A 384 -9.23 -2.87 23.27
N VAL A 385 -8.92 -4.16 23.43
CA VAL A 385 -9.11 -5.19 22.39
C VAL A 385 -9.50 -6.53 23.02
N ASP A 386 -10.17 -7.42 22.28
CA ASP A 386 -10.27 -8.84 22.65
C ASP A 386 -9.01 -9.63 22.25
N CYS A 387 -9.01 -10.95 22.50
CA CYS A 387 -7.87 -11.83 22.25
C CYS A 387 -7.49 -11.88 20.77
N SER A 388 -8.47 -12.11 19.90
CA SER A 388 -8.31 -12.11 18.46
C SER A 388 -8.08 -10.72 17.89
N GLY A 389 -8.65 -9.66 18.47
CA GLY A 389 -8.46 -8.28 18.03
C GLY A 389 -7.05 -7.77 18.30
N LEU A 390 -6.43 -8.18 19.42
CA LEU A 390 -5.00 -7.98 19.67
C LEU A 390 -4.15 -8.64 18.58
N VAL A 391 -4.46 -9.90 18.23
CA VAL A 391 -3.78 -10.62 17.14
C VAL A 391 -3.95 -9.88 15.81
N THR A 392 -5.16 -9.44 15.45
CA THR A 392 -5.43 -8.71 14.21
C THR A 392 -4.58 -7.43 14.09
N GLN A 393 -4.54 -6.60 15.13
CA GLN A 393 -3.72 -5.37 15.11
C GLN A 393 -2.21 -5.67 15.09
N ALA A 394 -1.77 -6.71 15.80
CA ALA A 394 -0.40 -7.16 15.77
C ALA A 394 0.01 -7.64 14.37
N LEU A 395 -0.84 -8.43 13.70
CA LEU A 395 -0.64 -8.89 12.33
C LEU A 395 -0.53 -7.72 11.35
N TYR A 396 -1.43 -6.73 11.45
CA TYR A 396 -1.39 -5.54 10.60
C TYR A 396 -0.06 -4.77 10.72
N ALA A 397 0.47 -4.56 11.92
CA ALA A 397 1.76 -3.89 12.11
C ALA A 397 2.95 -4.68 11.51
N SER A 398 2.83 -6.01 11.41
CA SER A 398 3.80 -6.86 10.74
C SER A 398 3.63 -6.95 9.21
N GLY A 399 2.57 -6.36 8.64
CA GLY A 399 2.28 -6.47 7.21
C GLY A 399 1.53 -7.72 6.80
N ILE A 400 0.87 -8.42 7.74
CA ILE A 400 -0.07 -9.50 7.42
C ILE A 400 -1.49 -8.92 7.40
N ASP A 401 -2.19 -9.03 6.27
CA ASP A 401 -3.64 -8.87 6.24
C ASP A 401 -4.31 -10.23 6.53
N SER A 402 -5.09 -10.27 7.61
CA SER A 402 -5.80 -11.46 8.07
C SER A 402 -7.25 -11.57 7.56
N ALA A 403 -7.65 -10.73 6.59
CA ALA A 403 -8.97 -10.80 5.97
C ALA A 403 -9.39 -12.24 5.63
N PRO A 404 -10.61 -12.68 6.00
CA PRO A 404 -11.76 -11.86 6.41
C PRO A 404 -11.76 -11.38 7.87
N VAL A 405 -10.79 -11.77 8.72
CA VAL A 405 -10.69 -11.21 10.08
C VAL A 405 -10.15 -9.79 10.01
N SER A 406 -11.00 -8.80 10.30
CA SER A 406 -10.70 -7.37 10.23
C SER A 406 -11.34 -6.59 11.38
N SER A 407 -10.89 -5.36 11.62
CA SER A 407 -11.47 -4.44 12.63
C SER A 407 -12.98 -4.26 12.53
N ILE A 408 -13.51 -4.16 11.31
CA ILE A 408 -14.94 -3.94 11.07
C ILE A 408 -15.71 -5.23 11.27
N GLN A 409 -15.19 -6.36 10.75
CA GLN A 409 -15.81 -7.67 10.87
C GLN A 409 -15.84 -8.16 12.33
N HIS A 410 -14.79 -7.88 13.12
CA HIS A 410 -14.70 -8.22 14.55
C HIS A 410 -15.89 -7.75 15.38
N ALA A 411 -16.38 -6.54 15.10
CA ALA A 411 -17.46 -5.92 15.83
C ALA A 411 -18.87 -6.34 15.33
N GLN A 412 -18.97 -7.06 14.22
CA GLN A 412 -20.28 -7.51 13.70
C GLN A 412 -20.82 -8.70 14.51
N PRO A 413 -22.15 -8.92 14.55
CA PRO A 413 -22.73 -10.00 15.32
C PRO A 413 -22.15 -11.39 15.00
N GLY A 414 -21.80 -12.15 16.04
CA GLY A 414 -21.28 -13.51 15.93
C GLY A 414 -19.76 -13.65 15.83
N ASN A 415 -19.00 -12.55 15.84
CA ASN A 415 -17.55 -12.55 15.62
C ASN A 415 -16.71 -12.39 16.91
N GLU A 416 -17.36 -12.39 18.08
CA GLU A 416 -16.73 -12.45 19.42
C GLU A 416 -15.62 -13.52 19.52
N TRP A 417 -15.84 -14.66 18.85
CA TRP A 417 -14.93 -15.82 18.88
C TRP A 417 -14.07 -15.91 17.61
N ASN A 418 -13.61 -14.78 17.06
CA ASN A 418 -12.71 -14.71 15.90
C ASN A 418 -11.40 -15.51 16.07
N CYS A 419 -11.03 -15.92 17.29
CA CYS A 419 -10.01 -16.95 17.52
C CYS A 419 -10.32 -18.27 16.78
N GLN A 420 -11.59 -18.62 16.59
CA GLN A 420 -12.04 -19.78 15.80
C GLN A 420 -11.78 -19.60 14.31
N MET A 421 -11.91 -18.38 13.79
CA MET A 421 -11.56 -18.08 12.40
C MET A 421 -10.05 -18.24 12.18
N TYR A 422 -9.20 -17.71 13.07
CA TYR A 422 -7.76 -17.97 13.03
C TYR A 422 -7.40 -19.46 13.21
N TRP A 423 -8.13 -20.19 14.05
CA TRP A 423 -7.93 -21.63 14.21
C TRP A 423 -8.28 -22.42 12.93
N ASN A 424 -9.34 -22.04 12.22
CA ASN A 424 -9.76 -22.68 10.98
C ASN A 424 -9.05 -22.16 9.71
N ASP A 425 -8.32 -21.04 9.80
CA ASP A 425 -7.60 -20.47 8.66
C ASP A 425 -6.41 -21.37 8.24
N VAL A 426 -6.53 -22.00 7.07
CA VAL A 426 -5.50 -22.88 6.50
C VAL A 426 -4.23 -22.13 6.07
N ARG A 427 -4.29 -20.80 5.93
CA ARG A 427 -3.18 -19.93 5.52
C ARG A 427 -2.18 -19.64 6.64
N ILE A 428 -2.47 -20.09 7.86
CA ILE A 428 -1.54 -20.19 8.96
C ILE A 428 -1.54 -21.64 9.43
N PRO A 429 -0.55 -22.48 9.08
CA PRO A 429 -0.62 -23.90 9.37
C PRO A 429 -0.39 -24.20 10.86
N HIS A 430 -0.92 -25.35 11.30
CA HIS A 430 -0.57 -25.92 12.60
C HIS A 430 0.90 -26.31 12.66
N VAL A 431 1.50 -26.17 13.84
CA VAL A 431 2.84 -26.68 14.15
C VAL A 431 2.77 -27.64 15.32
N ASN A 432 3.74 -28.57 15.40
CA ASN A 432 3.87 -29.42 16.56
C ASN A 432 4.05 -28.54 17.80
N PHE A 433 3.32 -28.83 18.89
CA PHE A 433 3.41 -28.04 20.12
C PHE A 433 4.86 -27.91 20.62
N ASN A 434 5.69 -28.94 20.45
CA ASN A 434 7.10 -28.92 20.88
C ASN A 434 8.04 -28.13 19.95
N GLU A 435 7.56 -27.73 18.77
CA GLU A 435 8.30 -26.92 17.78
C GLU A 435 7.85 -25.46 17.76
N ARG A 436 7.02 -25.05 18.75
CA ARG A 436 6.51 -23.69 18.92
C ARG A 436 7.64 -22.68 19.11
N GLN A 437 7.47 -21.50 18.51
CA GLN A 437 8.45 -20.42 18.46
C GLN A 437 7.82 -19.10 18.91
N ARG A 438 8.69 -18.12 19.22
CA ARG A 438 8.30 -16.73 19.37
C ARG A 438 7.60 -16.23 18.09
N GLY A 439 6.43 -15.62 18.25
CA GLY A 439 5.58 -15.17 17.15
C GLY A 439 4.60 -16.22 16.61
N ASP A 440 4.60 -17.45 17.12
CA ASP A 440 3.49 -18.37 16.84
C ASP A 440 2.24 -17.98 17.66
N LEU A 441 1.06 -18.28 17.14
CA LEU A 441 -0.21 -18.12 17.83
C LEU A 441 -0.54 -19.39 18.61
N ILE A 442 -0.83 -19.25 19.91
CA ILE A 442 -1.28 -20.36 20.77
C ILE A 442 -2.75 -20.21 21.11
N PHE A 443 -3.49 -21.32 21.01
CA PHE A 443 -4.94 -21.33 21.15
C PHE A 443 -5.40 -22.21 22.31
N PHE A 444 -6.56 -21.88 22.87
CA PHE A 444 -7.14 -22.61 24.01
C PHE A 444 -8.61 -22.94 23.79
N THR A 445 -9.06 -24.04 24.38
CA THR A 445 -10.47 -24.39 24.52
C THR A 445 -10.94 -24.23 25.95
N ASP A 446 -12.18 -23.79 26.15
CA ASP A 446 -12.86 -23.89 27.44
C ASP A 446 -12.88 -25.35 27.93
N PRO A 447 -12.44 -25.66 29.17
CA PRO A 447 -12.42 -27.01 29.69
C PRO A 447 -13.79 -27.68 29.81
N SER A 448 -14.89 -26.90 29.89
CA SER A 448 -16.23 -27.46 30.12
C SER A 448 -16.96 -27.87 28.84
N SER A 449 -16.85 -27.06 27.79
CA SER A 449 -17.53 -27.25 26.50
C SER A 449 -16.61 -27.79 25.40
N GLY A 450 -15.29 -27.67 25.56
CA GLY A 450 -14.32 -27.92 24.50
C GLY A 450 -14.33 -26.85 23.39
N MET A 451 -15.13 -25.78 23.52
CA MET A 451 -15.18 -24.70 22.53
C MET A 451 -13.88 -23.91 22.52
N LEU A 452 -13.33 -23.67 21.33
CA LEU A 452 -12.15 -22.82 21.17
C LEU A 452 -12.53 -21.35 21.38
N TRP A 453 -11.93 -20.74 22.40
CA TRP A 453 -12.41 -19.48 22.99
C TRP A 453 -11.32 -18.42 23.17
N HIS A 454 -10.04 -18.76 22.98
CA HIS A 454 -8.94 -17.84 23.25
C HIS A 454 -7.72 -18.07 22.37
N VAL A 455 -6.98 -17.00 22.14
CA VAL A 455 -5.72 -16.96 21.40
C VAL A 455 -4.74 -15.95 22.02
N GLY A 456 -3.45 -16.29 22.02
CA GLY A 456 -2.36 -15.39 22.42
C GLY A 456 -1.16 -15.51 21.49
N ILE A 457 -0.24 -14.56 21.56
CA ILE A 457 0.99 -14.51 20.76
C ILE A 457 2.16 -14.97 21.62
N LEU A 458 2.84 -16.05 21.23
CA LEU A 458 3.96 -16.60 21.99
C LEU A 458 5.17 -15.64 21.99
N LEU A 459 5.70 -15.39 23.18
CA LEU A 459 6.91 -14.59 23.38
C LEU A 459 8.15 -15.48 23.54
N ASP A 460 7.96 -16.66 24.15
CA ASP A 460 8.93 -17.74 24.30
C ASP A 460 8.19 -19.09 24.37
N ALA A 461 8.87 -20.18 24.73
CA ALA A 461 8.28 -21.53 24.81
C ALA A 461 7.22 -21.70 25.91
N SER A 462 7.03 -20.73 26.80
CA SER A 462 6.23 -20.84 28.02
C SER A 462 5.39 -19.60 28.35
N THR A 463 5.66 -18.45 27.72
CA THR A 463 4.92 -17.19 27.91
C THR A 463 4.34 -16.64 26.61
N MET A 464 3.24 -15.90 26.76
CA MET A 464 2.54 -15.21 25.67
C MET A 464 2.11 -13.80 26.09
N VAL A 465 1.94 -12.92 25.11
CA VAL A 465 1.12 -11.71 25.27
C VAL A 465 -0.29 -12.03 24.77
N GLU A 466 -1.29 -11.64 25.56
CA GLU A 466 -2.71 -11.96 25.33
C GLU A 466 -3.59 -10.77 25.72
N SER A 467 -4.78 -10.68 25.13
CA SER A 467 -5.89 -9.95 25.76
C SER A 467 -6.82 -10.96 26.42
N TRP A 468 -6.94 -10.88 27.73
CA TRP A 468 -7.80 -11.73 28.55
C TRP A 468 -8.65 -10.82 29.43
N PRO A 469 -9.84 -11.23 29.92
CA PRO A 469 -10.60 -10.51 30.92
C PRO A 469 -9.76 -9.70 31.91
N TYR A 470 -10.22 -8.47 32.16
CA TYR A 470 -9.53 -7.35 32.81
C TYR A 470 -8.54 -6.59 31.92
N ALA A 471 -7.53 -7.22 31.30
CA ALA A 471 -6.49 -6.49 30.56
C ALA A 471 -5.67 -7.31 29.55
N VAL A 472 -5.03 -6.60 28.62
CA VAL A 472 -3.88 -7.11 27.87
C VAL A 472 -2.67 -7.23 28.78
N GLN A 473 -2.02 -8.39 28.77
CA GLN A 473 -1.02 -8.79 29.76
C GLN A 473 -0.07 -9.86 29.22
N ILE A 474 1.03 -10.10 29.94
CA ILE A 474 1.99 -11.17 29.66
C ILE A 474 1.83 -12.24 30.71
N HIS A 475 1.60 -13.49 30.29
CA HIS A 475 1.41 -14.61 31.19
C HIS A 475 2.02 -15.91 30.67
N SER A 476 2.16 -16.88 31.58
CA SER A 476 2.47 -18.25 31.18
C SER A 476 1.30 -18.87 30.43
N ILE A 477 1.60 -19.66 29.40
CA ILE A 477 0.62 -20.46 28.65
C ILE A 477 -0.07 -21.52 29.52
N TYR A 478 0.44 -21.80 30.72
CA TYR A 478 -0.15 -22.74 31.68
C TYR A 478 -1.07 -22.05 32.72
N SER A 479 -1.29 -20.74 32.62
CA SER A 479 -2.00 -19.92 33.63
C SER A 479 -3.53 -20.01 33.61
N GLY A 480 -4.10 -21.18 33.28
CA GLY A 480 -5.54 -21.43 33.44
C GLY A 480 -6.46 -20.80 32.39
N ARG A 481 -6.00 -20.57 31.17
CA ARG A 481 -6.79 -20.07 30.02
C ARG A 481 -7.68 -21.15 29.36
N GLY A 482 -7.89 -22.26 30.05
CA GLY A 482 -8.45 -23.49 29.51
C GLY A 482 -7.38 -24.48 29.06
N ASN A 483 -7.79 -25.48 28.27
CA ASN A 483 -6.89 -26.49 27.73
C ASN A 483 -6.16 -25.92 26.50
N ILE A 484 -4.86 -26.19 26.33
CA ILE A 484 -4.14 -25.81 25.12
C ILE A 484 -4.69 -26.64 23.95
N ALA A 485 -5.28 -25.96 22.97
CA ALA A 485 -5.82 -26.58 21.75
C ALA A 485 -4.70 -26.94 20.77
N GLY A 486 -3.72 -26.04 20.63
CA GLY A 486 -2.58 -26.20 19.74
C GLY A 486 -1.91 -24.86 19.42
N VAL A 487 -0.97 -24.90 18.48
CA VAL A 487 -0.17 -23.75 18.04
C VAL A 487 -0.23 -23.65 16.51
N LYS A 488 -0.29 -22.43 15.98
CA LYS A 488 -0.28 -22.15 14.54
C LYS A 488 0.75 -21.09 14.21
N ARG A 489 1.39 -21.21 13.05
CA ARG A 489 2.51 -20.34 12.62
C ARG A 489 2.07 -19.34 11.57
N VAL A 490 2.41 -18.07 11.79
CA VAL A 490 2.12 -16.95 10.89
C VAL A 490 3.24 -16.75 9.87
N PHE A 491 4.49 -16.93 10.31
CA PHE A 491 5.70 -16.67 9.53
C PHE A 491 6.43 -17.99 9.29
N ALA A 492 6.51 -18.44 8.05
CA ALA A 492 7.20 -19.68 7.65
C ALA A 492 8.68 -19.66 8.08
#